data_AF-A0A7S0ZRF3-F1
#
_entry.id   AF-A0A7S0ZRF3-F1
#
_cell.length_a   1.000
_cell.length_b   1.000
_cell.length_c   1.000
_cell.angle_alpha   90.00
_cell.angle_beta   90.00
_cell.angle_gamma   90.00
#
_symmetry.space_group_name_H-M   'P 1'
#
loop_
_entity.id
_entity.type
_entity.pdbx_description
1 polymer ?
#
loop_
_entity_poly.entity_id
_entity_poly.type
_entity_poly.pdbx_seq_one_letter_code
_entity_poly.pdbx_strand_id
1 'polypeptide(L)'
;YVRPPPIHSNEVVEDLRVHFRSVPIAMLTLFLSFVGEVDYKEVILTLFEVDATTCVVYVSFVLFVTLALSNIIAGIFITEAMETAGQDREIRLRGEQVRARKNMKMLSDLFHELDTTGTGQLNKKDFEQRMEDLSVQAMLSYFNFNTLDAKSFFARLDVDGSGAVDIEEFVVGCLRMHGKANAIDMEVSIHETKVLAKRIISEVRKLSDLAEKAGSFQRAGTLIGQFPRCSECKQPRCKCVQKKARLADSCEVVAVV
;
A
#
# COMPACT_ATOMS: atom_id res chain seq x y z
N TYR A 1 -42.47 59.53 49.66
CA TYR A 1 -43.52 58.83 48.89
C TYR A 1 -43.41 57.34 49.16
N VAL A 2 -44.19 56.84 50.12
CA VAL A 2 -44.38 55.40 50.31
C VAL A 2 -45.24 54.94 49.13
N ARG A 3 -44.68 54.08 48.27
CA ARG A 3 -45.40 53.47 47.15
C ARG A 3 -46.57 52.66 47.76
N PRO A 4 -47.83 52.85 47.33
CA PRO A 4 -48.92 51.99 47.79
C PRO A 4 -48.58 50.54 47.42
N PRO A 5 -48.93 49.54 48.26
CA PRO A 5 -48.66 48.15 47.95
C PRO A 5 -49.42 47.78 46.67
N PRO A 6 -48.76 47.21 45.65
CA PRO A 6 -49.42 46.86 44.41
C PRO A 6 -50.38 45.69 44.64
N ILE A 7 -51.63 45.87 44.21
CA ILE A 7 -52.70 44.85 44.23
C ILE A 7 -52.35 43.64 43.31
N HIS A 8 -51.29 43.77 42.50
CA HIS A 8 -50.74 42.74 41.61
C HIS A 8 -49.75 41.76 42.28
N SER A 9 -49.47 41.88 43.58
CA SER A 9 -48.49 41.00 44.25
C SER A 9 -48.84 39.50 44.19
N ASN A 10 -50.11 39.15 44.02
CA ASN A 10 -50.53 37.75 43.92
C ASN A 10 -50.29 37.15 42.52
N GLU A 11 -50.32 37.97 41.47
CA GLU A 11 -50.19 37.50 40.08
C GLU A 11 -48.74 37.08 39.80
N VAL A 12 -47.79 37.95 40.13
CA VAL A 12 -46.34 37.68 40.04
C VAL A 12 -45.91 36.47 40.89
N VAL A 13 -46.48 36.32 42.09
CA VAL A 13 -46.18 35.21 42.99
C VAL A 13 -46.75 33.89 42.47
N GLU A 14 -47.90 33.92 41.80
CA GLU A 14 -48.44 32.73 41.14
C GLU A 14 -47.63 32.36 39.89
N ASP A 15 -47.17 33.33 39.09
CA ASP A 15 -46.29 33.09 37.94
C ASP A 15 -44.92 32.52 38.37
N LEU A 16 -44.33 33.04 39.45
CA LEU A 16 -43.13 32.47 40.07
C LEU A 16 -43.37 31.04 40.58
N ARG A 17 -44.56 30.72 41.08
CA ARG A 17 -44.89 29.36 41.54
C ARG A 17 -45.04 28.36 40.39
N VAL A 18 -45.50 28.78 39.23
CA VAL A 18 -45.59 27.89 38.06
C VAL A 18 -44.20 27.32 37.71
N HIS A 19 -43.16 28.15 37.76
CA HIS A 19 -41.81 27.78 37.35
C HIS A 19 -40.86 27.40 38.50
N PHE A 20 -41.04 27.97 39.70
CA PHE A 20 -40.08 27.89 40.81
C PHE A 20 -40.70 27.48 42.14
N ARG A 21 -41.88 26.84 42.15
CA ARG A 21 -42.54 26.37 43.41
C ARG A 21 -41.71 25.37 44.21
N SER A 22 -40.91 24.54 43.56
CA SER A 22 -40.05 23.56 44.22
C SER A 22 -38.75 23.36 43.43
N VAL A 23 -37.70 22.87 44.11
CA VAL A 23 -36.41 22.58 43.47
C VAL A 23 -36.57 21.65 42.25
N PRO A 24 -37.36 20.55 42.30
CA PRO A 24 -37.58 19.71 41.12
C PRO A 24 -38.28 20.43 39.96
N ILE A 25 -39.27 21.29 40.23
CA ILE A 25 -39.99 22.05 39.19
C ILE A 25 -39.06 23.11 38.58
N ALA A 26 -38.22 23.74 39.39
CA ALA A 26 -37.20 24.67 38.91
C ALA A 26 -36.18 23.94 38.02
N MET A 27 -35.69 22.76 38.43
CA MET A 27 -34.81 21.93 37.60
C MET A 27 -35.48 21.51 36.29
N LEU A 28 -36.77 21.17 36.31
CA LEU A 28 -37.54 20.84 35.11
C LEU A 28 -37.67 22.06 34.19
N THR A 29 -37.92 23.25 34.73
CA THR A 29 -38.02 24.49 33.96
C THR A 29 -36.67 24.85 33.31
N LEU A 30 -35.56 24.68 34.03
CA LEU A 30 -34.20 24.85 33.51
C LEU A 30 -33.89 23.82 32.40
N PHE A 31 -34.33 22.57 32.56
CA PHE A 31 -34.19 21.54 31.54
C PHE A 31 -35.01 21.87 30.28
N LEU A 32 -36.27 22.26 30.43
CA LEU A 32 -37.12 22.67 29.30
C LEU A 32 -36.60 23.95 28.62
N SER A 33 -35.97 24.84 29.37
CA SER A 33 -35.26 26.01 28.83
C SER A 33 -34.04 25.60 27.99
N PHE A 34 -33.32 24.53 28.38
CA PHE A 34 -32.25 23.97 27.56
C PHE A 34 -32.77 23.34 26.27
N VAL A 35 -33.87 22.57 26.36
CA VAL A 35 -34.50 21.93 25.18
C VAL A 35 -35.08 22.97 24.22
N GLY A 36 -35.45 24.16 24.72
CA GLY A 36 -36.03 25.25 23.93
C GLY A 36 -37.56 25.24 23.86
N GLU A 37 -38.21 24.50 24.77
CA GLU A 37 -39.68 24.36 24.83
C GLU A 37 -40.36 25.47 25.64
N VAL A 38 -39.61 26.20 26.47
CA VAL A 38 -40.12 27.29 27.31
C VAL A 38 -39.89 28.63 26.63
N ASP A 39 -40.87 29.52 26.70
CA ASP A 39 -40.68 30.91 26.27
C ASP A 39 -39.73 31.62 27.25
N TYR A 40 -38.49 31.85 26.79
CA TYR A 40 -37.48 32.58 27.55
C TYR A 40 -37.97 33.96 27.99
N LYS A 41 -38.83 34.61 27.21
CA LYS A 41 -39.34 35.94 27.51
C LYS A 41 -40.20 35.91 28.77
N GLU A 42 -41.07 34.92 28.92
CA GLU A 42 -41.93 34.78 30.10
C GLU A 42 -41.08 34.59 31.37
N VAL A 43 -40.10 33.68 31.32
CA VAL A 43 -39.22 33.41 32.47
C VAL A 43 -38.35 34.61 32.81
N ILE A 44 -37.80 35.31 31.81
CA ILE A 44 -36.97 36.51 32.00
C ILE A 44 -37.78 37.65 32.60
N LEU A 45 -39.00 37.91 32.12
CA LEU A 45 -39.86 38.97 32.64
C LEU A 45 -40.21 38.71 34.11
N THR A 46 -40.61 37.47 34.45
CA THR A 46 -40.93 37.08 35.83
C THR A 46 -39.72 37.16 36.77
N LEU A 47 -38.51 36.82 36.29
CA LEU A 47 -37.27 36.92 37.07
C LEU A 47 -36.82 38.37 37.26
N PHE A 48 -37.03 39.23 36.28
CA PHE A 48 -36.65 40.64 36.32
C PHE A 48 -37.43 41.43 37.38
N GLU A 49 -38.67 41.02 37.67
CA GLU A 49 -39.48 41.61 38.73
C GLU A 49 -38.98 41.28 40.15
N VAL A 50 -38.17 40.23 40.30
CA VAL A 50 -37.54 39.85 41.57
C VAL A 50 -36.19 40.56 41.74
N ASP A 51 -35.24 40.27 40.84
CA ASP A 51 -33.92 40.89 40.83
C ASP A 51 -33.20 40.70 39.49
N ALA A 52 -32.45 41.72 39.06
CA ALA A 52 -31.71 41.69 37.80
C ALA A 52 -30.56 40.66 37.82
N THR A 53 -29.97 40.36 38.98
CA THR A 53 -28.88 39.38 39.10
C THR A 53 -29.38 37.98 38.79
N THR A 54 -30.59 37.62 39.23
CA THR A 54 -31.18 36.30 38.97
C THR A 54 -31.45 36.11 37.48
N CYS A 55 -31.87 37.17 36.77
CA CYS A 55 -32.01 37.17 35.32
C CYS A 55 -30.66 36.92 34.62
N VAL A 56 -29.59 37.60 35.03
CA VAL A 56 -28.24 37.41 34.45
C VAL A 56 -27.75 35.98 34.67
N VAL A 57 -27.95 35.41 35.87
CA VAL A 57 -27.59 34.03 36.17
C VAL A 57 -28.36 33.05 35.28
N TYR A 58 -29.68 33.22 35.13
CA TYR A 58 -30.50 32.38 34.26
C TYR A 58 -30.04 32.44 32.79
N VAL A 59 -29.85 33.64 32.24
CA VAL A 59 -29.40 33.81 30.84
C VAL A 59 -28.01 33.19 30.63
N SER A 60 -27.08 33.40 31.57
CA SER A 60 -25.74 32.81 31.49
C SER A 60 -25.78 31.28 31.53
N PHE A 61 -26.66 30.70 32.36
CA PHE A 61 -26.87 29.26 32.45
C PHE A 61 -27.42 28.70 31.13
N VAL A 62 -28.48 29.30 30.59
CA VAL A 62 -29.09 28.86 29.33
C VAL A 62 -28.07 28.94 28.18
N LEU A 63 -27.37 30.08 28.04
CA LEU A 63 -26.33 30.22 27.02
C LEU A 63 -25.22 29.18 27.17
N PHE A 64 -24.73 28.96 28.39
CA PHE A 64 -23.67 27.99 28.64
C PHE A 64 -24.13 26.57 28.31
N VAL A 65 -25.30 26.14 28.81
CA VAL A 65 -25.78 24.76 28.60
C VAL A 65 -26.14 24.54 27.14
N THR A 66 -26.82 25.47 26.47
CA THR A 66 -27.13 25.33 25.04
C THR A 66 -25.87 25.28 24.20
N LEU A 67 -24.88 26.15 24.43
CA LEU A 67 -23.64 26.13 23.65
C LEU A 67 -22.76 24.91 23.98
N ALA A 68 -22.58 24.57 25.25
CA ALA A 68 -21.71 23.47 25.66
C ALA A 68 -22.33 22.11 25.31
N LEU A 69 -23.58 21.87 25.72
CA LEU A 69 -24.22 20.57 25.57
C LEU A 69 -24.56 20.28 24.10
N SER A 70 -25.07 21.25 23.33
CA SER A 70 -25.33 21.03 21.90
C SER A 70 -24.05 20.75 21.12
N ASN A 71 -22.94 21.43 21.43
CA ASN A 71 -21.65 21.17 20.79
C ASN A 71 -21.05 19.81 21.17
N ILE A 72 -21.22 19.37 22.43
CA ILE A 72 -20.80 18.02 22.86
C ILE A 72 -21.61 16.95 22.10
N ILE A 73 -22.94 17.09 22.07
CA ILE A 73 -23.82 16.14 21.38
C ILE A 73 -23.50 16.10 19.89
N ALA A 74 -23.37 17.27 19.24
CA ALA A 74 -22.96 17.35 17.84
C ALA A 74 -21.59 16.69 17.61
N GLY A 75 -20.62 16.92 18.50
CA GLY A 75 -19.30 16.30 18.42
C GLY A 75 -19.33 14.77 18.49
N ILE A 76 -20.19 14.19 19.34
CA ILE A 76 -20.38 12.73 19.43
C ILE A 76 -20.93 12.19 18.10
N PHE A 77 -22.00 12.79 17.58
CA PHE A 77 -22.60 12.35 16.32
C PHE A 77 -21.63 12.49 15.12
N ILE A 78 -20.85 13.57 15.06
CA ILE A 78 -19.83 13.73 14.02
C ILE A 78 -18.76 12.66 14.13
N THR A 79 -18.30 12.36 15.35
CA THR A 79 -17.27 11.33 15.57
C THR A 79 -17.78 9.95 15.14
N GLU A 80 -19.00 9.59 15.51
CA GLU A 80 -19.64 8.32 15.14
C GLU A 80 -19.86 8.23 13.61
N ALA A 81 -20.31 9.32 12.98
CA ALA A 81 -20.46 9.39 11.53
C ALA A 81 -19.11 9.26 10.80
N MET A 82 -18.05 9.89 11.32
CA MET A 82 -16.70 9.80 10.75
C MET A 82 -16.09 8.41 10.93
N GLU A 83 -16.30 7.75 12.08
CA GLU A 83 -15.83 6.38 12.32
C GLU A 83 -16.50 5.39 11.35
N THR A 84 -17.83 5.50 11.20
CA THR A 84 -18.59 4.68 10.24
C THR A 84 -18.11 4.89 8.80
N ALA A 85 -17.85 6.14 8.40
CA ALA A 85 -17.30 6.45 7.08
C ALA A 85 -15.87 5.92 6.86
N GLY A 86 -15.05 5.83 7.92
CA GLY A 86 -13.69 5.28 7.85
C GLY A 86 -13.64 3.76 7.71
N GLN A 87 -14.56 3.06 8.37
CA GLN A 87 -14.62 1.60 8.37
C GLN A 87 -14.86 1.00 6.98
N ASP A 88 -15.67 1.64 6.13
CA ASP A 88 -15.96 1.13 4.77
C ASP A 88 -14.70 1.01 3.91
N ARG A 89 -13.76 1.96 4.02
CA ARG A 89 -12.53 1.92 3.23
C ARG A 89 -11.57 0.85 3.76
N GLU A 90 -11.37 0.79 5.07
CA GLU A 90 -10.45 -0.15 5.68
C GLU A 90 -10.94 -1.60 5.58
N ILE A 91 -12.23 -1.85 5.79
CA ILE A 91 -12.85 -3.17 5.65
C ILE A 91 -12.75 -3.65 4.20
N ARG A 92 -12.97 -2.77 3.22
CA ARG A 92 -12.78 -3.12 1.80
C ARG A 92 -11.34 -3.47 1.48
N LEU A 93 -10.36 -2.67 1.92
CA LEU A 93 -8.94 -2.94 1.71
C LEU A 93 -8.49 -4.26 2.35
N ARG A 94 -8.89 -4.52 3.60
CA ARG A 94 -8.61 -5.79 4.29
C ARG A 94 -9.30 -6.96 3.58
N GLY A 95 -10.53 -6.79 3.13
CA GLY A 95 -11.29 -7.81 2.40
C GLY A 95 -10.64 -8.20 1.08
N GLU A 96 -10.12 -7.21 0.33
CA GLU A 96 -9.40 -7.44 -0.92
C GLU A 96 -8.08 -8.18 -0.68
N GLN A 97 -7.28 -7.78 0.33
CA GLN A 97 -6.04 -8.49 0.68
C GLN A 97 -6.26 -9.94 1.10
N VAL A 98 -7.29 -10.20 1.92
CA VAL A 98 -7.62 -11.57 2.35
C VAL A 98 -8.04 -12.43 1.17
N ARG A 99 -8.82 -11.88 0.23
CA ARG A 99 -9.19 -12.57 -1.01
C ARG A 99 -7.97 -12.85 -1.89
N ALA A 100 -7.08 -11.88 -2.06
CA ALA A 100 -5.85 -12.04 -2.83
C ALA A 100 -4.96 -13.16 -2.27
N ARG A 101 -4.77 -13.21 -0.94
CA ARG A 101 -4.00 -14.29 -0.27
C ARG A 101 -4.65 -15.66 -0.45
N LYS A 102 -5.99 -15.75 -0.35
CA LYS A 102 -6.71 -17.00 -0.60
C LYS A 102 -6.53 -17.47 -2.05
N ASN A 103 -6.64 -16.56 -3.01
CA ASN A 103 -6.43 -16.86 -4.42
C ASN A 103 -4.99 -17.33 -4.69
N MET A 104 -3.99 -16.64 -4.12
CA MET A 104 -2.58 -17.03 -4.24
C MET A 104 -2.34 -18.43 -3.68
N LYS A 105 -2.91 -18.75 -2.51
CA LYS A 105 -2.82 -20.09 -1.93
C LYS A 105 -3.48 -21.14 -2.83
N MET A 106 -4.68 -20.88 -3.32
CA MET A 106 -5.40 -21.82 -4.19
C MET A 106 -4.64 -22.08 -5.50
N LEU A 107 -4.00 -21.06 -6.09
CA LEU A 107 -3.15 -21.22 -7.26
C LEU A 107 -1.85 -21.98 -6.94
N SER A 108 -1.26 -21.76 -5.77
CA SER A 108 -0.10 -22.52 -5.30
C SER A 108 -0.45 -24.00 -5.10
N ASP A 109 -1.60 -24.29 -4.50
CA ASP A 109 -2.09 -25.66 -4.30
C ASP A 109 -2.35 -26.34 -5.66
N LEU A 110 -2.94 -25.61 -6.62
CA LEU A 110 -3.13 -26.08 -7.99
C LEU A 110 -1.80 -26.37 -8.70
N PHE A 111 -0.79 -25.51 -8.52
CA PHE A 111 0.54 -25.76 -9.09
C PHE A 111 1.14 -27.07 -8.59
N HIS A 112 1.01 -27.36 -7.29
CA HIS A 112 1.48 -28.63 -6.73
C HIS A 112 0.70 -29.84 -7.23
N GLU A 113 -0.59 -29.67 -7.56
CA GLU A 113 -1.37 -30.73 -8.21
C GLU A 113 -0.90 -30.98 -9.67
N LEU A 114 -0.49 -29.92 -10.36
CA LEU A 114 0.05 -30.01 -11.72
C LEU A 114 1.47 -30.59 -11.76
N ASP A 115 2.34 -30.26 -10.79
CA ASP A 115 3.72 -30.77 -10.69
C ASP A 115 3.79 -32.13 -10.01
N THR A 116 3.45 -33.18 -10.75
CA THR A 116 3.57 -34.57 -10.29
C THR A 116 5.01 -35.06 -10.19
N THR A 117 5.93 -34.38 -10.87
CA THR A 117 7.36 -34.74 -10.90
C THR A 117 8.13 -34.21 -9.69
N GLY A 118 7.56 -33.23 -8.99
CA GLY A 118 8.20 -32.54 -7.86
C GLY A 118 9.45 -31.76 -8.27
N THR A 119 9.55 -31.36 -9.54
CA THR A 119 10.71 -30.63 -10.07
C THR A 119 10.64 -29.14 -9.75
N GLY A 120 9.47 -28.66 -9.31
CA GLY A 120 9.20 -27.24 -9.09
C GLY A 120 8.97 -26.47 -10.39
N GLN A 121 8.82 -27.16 -11.53
CA GLN A 121 8.60 -26.58 -12.85
C GLN A 121 7.56 -27.38 -13.64
N LEU A 122 6.71 -26.69 -14.39
CA LEU A 122 5.74 -27.29 -15.29
C LEU A 122 6.26 -27.24 -16.72
N ASN A 123 6.59 -28.39 -17.29
CA ASN A 123 6.94 -28.46 -18.71
C ASN A 123 5.69 -28.38 -19.57
N LYS A 124 5.83 -27.82 -20.77
CA LYS A 124 4.73 -27.65 -21.72
C LYS A 124 3.91 -28.93 -21.98
N LYS A 125 4.57 -30.07 -22.15
CA LYS A 125 3.90 -31.36 -22.44
C LYS A 125 3.08 -31.85 -21.25
N ASP A 126 3.67 -31.80 -20.06
CA ASP A 126 3.04 -32.23 -18.82
C ASP A 126 1.84 -31.33 -18.52
N PHE A 127 1.99 -30.02 -18.76
CA PHE A 127 0.93 -29.05 -18.64
C PHE A 127 -0.24 -29.31 -19.60
N GLU A 128 0.03 -29.51 -20.88
CA GLU A 128 -0.99 -29.84 -21.89
C GLU A 128 -1.79 -31.10 -21.50
N GLN A 129 -1.11 -32.14 -21.01
CA GLN A 129 -1.75 -33.37 -20.58
C GLN A 129 -2.64 -33.16 -19.34
N ARG A 130 -2.19 -32.36 -18.36
CA ARG A 130 -2.95 -32.11 -17.13
C ARG A 130 -4.12 -31.16 -17.34
N MET A 131 -4.08 -30.34 -18.39
CA MET A 131 -5.21 -29.49 -18.80
C MET A 131 -6.41 -30.30 -19.32
N GLU A 132 -6.24 -31.59 -19.63
CA GLU A 132 -7.35 -32.49 -19.98
C GLU A 132 -8.09 -33.01 -18.72
N ASP A 133 -7.51 -32.84 -17.53
CA ASP A 133 -8.14 -33.27 -16.28
C ASP A 133 -9.30 -32.34 -15.90
N LEU A 134 -10.47 -32.94 -15.61
CA LEU A 134 -11.68 -32.23 -15.25
C LEU A 134 -11.52 -31.45 -13.92
N SER A 135 -10.70 -31.94 -12.98
CA SER A 135 -10.45 -31.23 -11.71
C SER A 135 -9.71 -29.91 -11.95
N VAL A 136 -8.67 -29.96 -12.77
CA VAL A 136 -7.84 -28.82 -13.16
C VAL A 136 -8.66 -27.80 -13.95
N GLN A 137 -9.44 -28.26 -14.93
CA GLN A 137 -10.34 -27.38 -15.70
C GLN A 137 -11.38 -26.69 -14.82
N ALA A 138 -11.98 -27.41 -13.87
CA ALA A 138 -12.95 -26.82 -12.94
C ALA A 138 -12.31 -25.73 -12.07
N MET A 139 -11.07 -25.95 -11.61
CA MET A 139 -10.35 -24.96 -10.80
C MET A 139 -9.91 -23.74 -11.60
N LEU A 140 -9.48 -23.93 -12.86
CA LEU A 140 -9.14 -22.80 -13.74
C LEU A 140 -10.38 -22.02 -14.20
N SER A 141 -11.51 -22.70 -14.35
CA SER A 141 -12.82 -22.09 -14.60
C SER A 141 -13.28 -21.22 -13.43
N TYR A 142 -12.97 -21.60 -12.17
CA TYR A 142 -13.18 -20.72 -11.00
C TYR A 142 -12.44 -19.38 -11.12
N PHE A 143 -11.28 -19.37 -11.77
CA PHE A 143 -10.53 -18.15 -12.10
C PHE A 143 -10.93 -17.52 -13.44
N ASN A 144 -12.02 -17.97 -14.07
CA ASN A 144 -12.49 -17.53 -15.39
C ASN A 144 -11.45 -17.68 -16.50
N PHE A 145 -10.51 -18.62 -16.38
CA PHE A 145 -9.59 -18.89 -17.46
C PHE A 145 -10.24 -19.79 -18.50
N ASN A 146 -10.23 -19.33 -19.74
CA ASN A 146 -10.64 -20.13 -20.87
C ASN A 146 -9.46 -21.01 -21.31
N THR A 147 -9.44 -22.25 -20.85
CA THR A 147 -8.39 -23.25 -21.11
C THR A 147 -8.60 -24.03 -22.41
N LEU A 148 -9.53 -23.60 -23.28
CA LEU A 148 -9.76 -24.24 -24.60
C LEU A 148 -8.49 -24.32 -25.46
N ASP A 149 -7.50 -23.46 -25.19
CA ASP A 149 -6.16 -23.57 -25.79
C ASP A 149 -5.07 -23.55 -24.71
N ALA A 150 -4.73 -24.74 -24.21
CA ALA A 150 -3.67 -24.96 -23.23
C ALA A 150 -2.30 -24.44 -23.72
N LYS A 151 -2.03 -24.46 -25.03
CA LYS A 151 -0.77 -23.98 -25.61
C LYS A 151 -0.65 -22.46 -25.49
N SER A 152 -1.70 -21.76 -25.87
CA SER A 152 -1.76 -20.30 -25.73
C SER A 152 -1.84 -19.84 -24.28
N PHE A 153 -2.38 -20.66 -23.38
CA PHE A 153 -2.34 -20.38 -21.95
C PHE A 153 -0.93 -20.56 -21.37
N PHE A 154 -0.24 -21.66 -21.70
CA PHE A 154 1.15 -21.89 -21.28
C PHE A 154 2.09 -20.78 -21.79
N ALA A 155 1.96 -20.38 -23.06
CA ALA A 155 2.77 -19.30 -23.64
C ALA A 155 2.53 -17.92 -22.99
N ARG A 156 1.42 -17.73 -22.27
CA ARG A 156 1.16 -16.51 -21.49
C ARG A 156 1.77 -16.56 -20.09
N LEU A 157 2.02 -17.76 -19.58
CA LEU A 157 2.66 -17.99 -18.28
C LEU A 157 4.18 -18.00 -18.38
N ASP A 158 4.73 -18.60 -19.45
CA ASP A 158 6.16 -18.65 -19.77
C ASP A 158 6.63 -17.28 -20.29
N VAL A 159 6.91 -16.37 -19.36
CA VAL A 159 7.32 -14.98 -19.69
C VAL A 159 8.79 -14.93 -20.11
N ASP A 160 9.62 -15.80 -19.57
CA ASP A 160 11.05 -15.85 -19.87
C ASP A 160 11.39 -16.67 -21.13
N GLY A 161 10.43 -17.45 -21.65
CA GLY A 161 10.58 -18.27 -22.84
C GLY A 161 11.46 -19.49 -22.61
N SER A 162 11.62 -19.93 -21.36
CA SER A 162 12.45 -21.07 -20.99
C SER A 162 11.85 -22.41 -21.43
N GLY A 163 10.55 -22.44 -21.75
CA GLY A 163 9.80 -23.64 -22.10
C GLY A 163 9.33 -24.45 -20.89
N ALA A 164 9.55 -23.93 -19.68
CA ALA A 164 9.05 -24.43 -18.41
C ALA A 164 8.46 -23.26 -17.62
N VAL A 165 7.41 -23.51 -16.83
CA VAL A 165 6.78 -22.49 -16.00
C VAL A 165 7.05 -22.81 -14.54
N ASP A 166 7.71 -21.91 -13.83
CA ASP A 166 7.92 -22.07 -12.38
C ASP A 166 6.67 -21.66 -11.57
N ILE A 167 6.69 -21.96 -10.26
CA ILE A 167 5.56 -21.63 -9.38
C ILE A 167 5.30 -20.12 -9.30
N GLU A 168 6.34 -19.30 -9.38
CA GLU A 168 6.23 -17.84 -9.30
C GLU A 168 5.54 -17.32 -10.58
N GLU A 169 5.98 -17.77 -11.74
CA GLU A 169 5.41 -17.47 -13.06
C GLU A 169 3.97 -17.96 -13.19
N PHE A 170 3.67 -19.18 -12.72
CA PHE A 170 2.32 -19.71 -12.74
C PHE A 170 1.36 -18.86 -11.88
N VAL A 171 1.72 -18.62 -10.62
CA VAL A 171 0.86 -17.91 -9.66
C VAL A 171 0.71 -16.44 -10.06
N VAL A 172 1.81 -15.75 -10.35
CA VAL A 172 1.79 -14.34 -10.77
C VAL A 172 1.11 -14.19 -12.13
N GLY A 173 1.40 -15.06 -13.09
CA GLY A 173 0.78 -15.07 -14.41
C GLY A 173 -0.74 -15.25 -14.35
N CYS A 174 -1.21 -16.22 -13.57
CA CYS A 174 -2.64 -16.42 -13.33
C CYS A 174 -3.28 -15.19 -12.65
N LEU A 175 -2.68 -14.64 -11.60
CA LEU A 175 -3.22 -13.46 -10.92
C LEU A 175 -3.32 -12.25 -11.84
N ARG A 176 -2.33 -12.03 -12.71
CA ARG A 176 -2.36 -10.96 -13.74
C ARG A 176 -3.49 -11.18 -14.74
N MET A 177 -3.67 -12.40 -15.24
CA MET A 177 -4.73 -12.73 -16.19
C MET A 177 -6.14 -12.64 -15.59
N HIS A 178 -6.31 -12.84 -14.28
CA HIS A 178 -7.62 -12.76 -13.61
C HIS A 178 -8.14 -11.32 -13.44
N GLY A 179 -7.35 -10.28 -13.75
CA GLY A 179 -7.83 -8.90 -13.84
C GLY A 179 -8.18 -8.21 -12.50
N LYS A 180 -7.88 -8.81 -11.34
CA LYS A 180 -8.04 -8.20 -10.01
C LYS A 180 -6.75 -7.53 -9.52
N ALA A 181 -6.06 -6.82 -10.41
CA ALA A 181 -4.75 -6.23 -10.22
C ALA A 181 -4.68 -5.20 -9.07
N ASN A 182 -5.78 -4.51 -8.76
CA ASN A 182 -5.72 -3.32 -7.87
C ASN A 182 -5.24 -3.59 -6.42
N ALA A 183 -5.41 -4.81 -5.89
CA ALA A 183 -4.89 -5.18 -4.56
C ALA A 183 -3.57 -5.98 -4.62
N ILE A 184 -3.19 -6.43 -5.82
CA ILE A 184 -2.05 -7.30 -6.09
C ILE A 184 -0.89 -6.50 -6.70
N ASP A 185 -1.14 -5.30 -7.23
CA ASP A 185 -0.11 -4.39 -7.77
C ASP A 185 1.04 -4.14 -6.79
N MET A 186 0.79 -4.17 -5.48
CA MET A 186 1.86 -4.04 -4.49
C MET A 186 2.74 -5.29 -4.41
N GLU A 187 2.15 -6.49 -4.40
CA GLU A 187 2.90 -7.75 -4.35
C GLU A 187 3.60 -8.04 -5.69
N VAL A 188 2.93 -7.71 -6.82
CA VAL A 188 3.49 -7.79 -8.18
C VAL A 188 4.61 -6.76 -8.35
N SER A 189 4.47 -5.53 -7.84
CA SER A 189 5.56 -4.55 -7.85
C SER A 189 6.74 -5.01 -6.99
N ILE A 190 6.49 -5.63 -5.82
CA ILE A 190 7.54 -6.26 -5.01
C ILE A 190 8.20 -7.42 -5.76
N HIS A 191 7.45 -8.18 -6.56
CA HIS A 191 7.99 -9.27 -7.36
C HIS A 191 8.79 -8.74 -8.56
N GLU A 192 8.27 -7.78 -9.32
CA GLU A 192 8.96 -7.11 -10.42
C GLU A 192 10.26 -6.45 -9.92
N THR A 193 10.25 -5.81 -8.76
CA THR A 193 11.47 -5.26 -8.14
C THR A 193 12.46 -6.34 -7.72
N LYS A 194 12.00 -7.50 -7.22
CA LYS A 194 12.88 -8.65 -6.93
C LYS A 194 13.50 -9.26 -8.18
N VAL A 195 12.74 -9.40 -9.27
CA VAL A 195 13.22 -9.92 -10.55
C VAL A 195 14.24 -8.95 -11.16
N LEU A 196 13.92 -7.64 -11.15
CA LEU A 196 14.85 -6.60 -11.57
C LEU A 196 16.13 -6.61 -10.72
N ALA A 197 16.02 -6.76 -9.40
CA ALA A 197 17.18 -6.87 -8.53
C ALA A 197 18.04 -8.10 -8.84
N LYS A 198 17.44 -9.28 -9.03
CA LYS A 198 18.15 -10.50 -9.44
C LYS A 198 18.90 -10.30 -10.77
N ARG A 199 18.26 -9.65 -11.75
CA ARG A 199 18.85 -9.37 -13.08
C ARG A 199 19.99 -8.35 -13.02
N ILE A 200 19.84 -7.31 -12.21
CA ILE A 200 20.91 -6.33 -11.96
C ILE A 200 22.11 -7.02 -11.30
N ILE A 201 21.87 -7.86 -10.29
CA ILE A 201 22.95 -8.59 -9.60
C ILE A 201 23.70 -9.52 -10.56
N SER A 202 22.99 -10.21 -11.46
CA SER A 202 23.66 -11.10 -12.43
C SER A 202 24.49 -10.32 -13.46
N GLU A 203 24.01 -9.17 -13.94
CA GLU A 203 24.79 -8.31 -14.84
C GLU A 203 25.98 -7.66 -14.15
N VAL A 204 25.83 -7.22 -12.89
CA VAL A 204 26.94 -6.68 -12.09
C VAL A 204 28.04 -7.73 -11.88
N ARG A 205 27.67 -9.00 -11.64
CA ARG A 205 28.65 -10.10 -11.55
C ARG A 205 29.40 -10.33 -12.86
N LYS A 206 28.72 -10.33 -14.00
CA LYS A 206 29.37 -10.46 -15.31
C LYS A 206 30.36 -9.33 -15.56
N LEU A 207 29.97 -8.09 -15.20
CA LEU A 207 30.84 -6.92 -15.31
C LEU A 207 32.02 -7.00 -14.34
N SER A 208 31.84 -7.49 -13.11
CA SER A 208 32.96 -7.67 -12.18
C SER A 208 33.95 -8.73 -12.68
N ASP A 209 33.47 -9.83 -13.24
CA ASP A 209 34.31 -10.90 -13.78
C ASP A 209 35.11 -10.41 -15.01
N LEU A 210 34.50 -9.58 -15.85
CA LEU A 210 35.18 -8.93 -16.98
C LEU A 210 36.20 -7.91 -16.50
N ALA A 211 35.89 -7.12 -15.47
CA ALA A 211 36.82 -6.16 -14.89
C ALA A 211 38.01 -6.85 -14.22
N GLU A 212 37.82 -8.00 -13.58
CA GLU A 212 38.89 -8.79 -12.97
C GLU A 212 39.78 -9.44 -14.03
N LYS A 213 39.20 -9.95 -15.12
CA LYS A 213 39.95 -10.44 -16.30
C LYS A 213 40.70 -9.33 -17.04
N ALA A 214 40.13 -8.13 -17.14
CA ALA A 214 40.82 -6.98 -17.72
C ALA A 214 41.97 -6.48 -16.81
N GLY A 215 41.76 -6.49 -15.49
CA GLY A 215 42.77 -6.15 -14.49
C GLY A 215 43.94 -7.14 -14.44
N SER A 216 43.70 -8.43 -14.67
CA SER A 216 44.76 -9.44 -14.78
C SER A 216 45.57 -9.28 -16.07
N PHE A 217 44.92 -8.88 -17.17
CA PHE A 217 45.60 -8.57 -18.44
C PHE A 217 46.50 -7.32 -18.32
N GLN A 218 46.10 -6.32 -17.54
CA GLN A 218 46.92 -5.12 -17.32
C GLN A 218 48.13 -5.37 -16.40
N ARG A 219 48.03 -6.32 -15.45
CA ARG A 219 49.19 -6.82 -14.69
C ARG A 219 50.15 -7.67 -15.54
N ALA A 220 49.61 -8.47 -16.47
CA ALA A 220 50.44 -9.21 -17.44
C ALA A 220 51.12 -8.28 -18.46
N GLY A 221 50.43 -7.25 -18.95
CA GLY A 221 50.98 -6.26 -19.87
C GLY A 221 52.09 -5.37 -19.27
N THR A 222 52.07 -5.16 -17.95
CA THR A 222 53.13 -4.40 -17.26
C THR A 222 54.44 -5.21 -17.12
N LEU A 223 54.37 -6.55 -17.16
CA LEU A 223 55.57 -7.42 -17.15
C LEU A 223 56.19 -7.62 -18.55
N ILE A 224 55.50 -7.24 -19.62
CA ILE A 224 56.03 -7.27 -21.01
C ILE A 224 56.72 -5.92 -21.37
N GLY A 225 56.80 -4.98 -20.43
CA GLY A 225 57.41 -3.66 -20.61
C GLY A 225 58.94 -3.58 -20.55
N GLN A 226 59.67 -4.70 -20.40
CA GLN A 226 61.13 -4.72 -20.55
C GLN A 226 61.51 -5.11 -21.98
N PHE A 227 61.47 -4.15 -22.89
CA PHE A 227 62.12 -4.30 -24.18
C PHE A 227 63.63 -4.56 -23.97
N PRO A 228 64.22 -5.61 -24.56
CA PRO A 228 65.66 -5.84 -24.45
C PRO A 228 66.41 -4.64 -25.02
N ARG A 229 67.31 -4.06 -24.23
CA ARG A 229 68.17 -2.96 -24.67
C ARG A 229 69.17 -3.51 -25.69
N CYS A 230 69.37 -2.79 -26.79
CA CYS A 230 70.42 -3.13 -27.75
C CYS A 230 71.78 -3.18 -27.03
N SER A 231 72.54 -4.27 -27.22
CA SER A 231 73.83 -4.50 -26.54
C SER A 231 74.90 -3.47 -26.92
N GLU A 232 74.81 -2.88 -28.12
CA GLU A 232 75.79 -1.90 -28.61
C GLU A 232 75.50 -0.46 -28.18
N CYS A 233 74.24 -0.03 -28.17
CA CYS A 233 73.89 1.38 -27.94
C CYS A 233 73.05 1.64 -26.68
N LYS A 234 72.68 0.59 -25.92
CA LYS A 234 71.92 0.64 -24.64
C LYS A 234 70.62 1.48 -24.62
N GLN A 235 70.12 1.93 -25.78
CA GLN A 235 68.88 2.70 -25.92
C GLN A 235 67.70 1.80 -26.34
N PRO A 236 66.48 2.05 -25.84
CA PRO A 236 65.27 1.41 -26.35
C PRO A 236 64.90 1.98 -27.73
N ARG A 237 64.51 1.13 -28.69
CA ARG A 237 64.04 1.48 -30.06
C ARG A 237 65.06 2.14 -31.01
N CYS A 238 66.33 1.76 -30.97
CA CYS A 238 67.31 2.25 -31.95
C CYS A 238 67.12 1.61 -33.34
N LYS A 239 67.68 2.25 -34.38
CA LYS A 239 67.66 1.75 -35.78
C LYS A 239 68.30 0.35 -35.94
N CYS A 240 69.21 -0.05 -35.04
CA CYS A 240 69.82 -1.38 -35.07
C CYS A 240 68.82 -2.50 -34.76
N VAL A 241 67.85 -2.26 -33.86
CA VAL A 241 66.79 -3.22 -33.52
C VAL A 241 65.79 -3.35 -34.68
N GLN A 242 65.45 -2.24 -35.34
CA GLN A 242 64.51 -2.25 -36.46
C GLN A 242 65.04 -2.93 -37.73
N LYS A 243 66.37 -2.94 -37.94
CA LYS A 243 66.97 -3.64 -39.08
C LYS A 243 66.93 -5.17 -38.95
N LYS A 244 66.96 -5.71 -37.71
CA LYS A 244 66.84 -7.16 -37.49
C LYS A 244 65.41 -7.68 -37.68
N ALA A 245 64.40 -6.86 -37.40
CA ALA A 245 62.99 -7.26 -37.57
C ALA A 245 62.63 -7.54 -39.04
N ARG A 246 63.16 -6.77 -40.00
CA ARG A 246 62.89 -6.98 -41.44
C ARG A 246 63.46 -8.28 -42.03
N LEU A 247 64.31 -8.99 -41.31
CA LEU A 247 64.85 -10.29 -41.73
C LEU A 247 64.05 -11.47 -41.16
N ALA A 248 63.12 -11.23 -40.22
CA ALA A 248 62.33 -12.28 -39.57
C ALA A 248 60.90 -12.43 -40.14
N ASP A 249 60.41 -11.47 -40.93
CA ASP A 249 59.05 -11.46 -41.52
C ASP A 249 58.88 -12.46 -42.69
N SER A 250 59.64 -13.56 -42.74
CA SER A 250 59.59 -14.55 -43.84
C SER A 250 59.35 -16.00 -43.41
N CYS A 251 59.03 -16.30 -42.14
CA CYS A 251 58.65 -17.66 -41.73
C CYS A 251 57.42 -17.68 -40.81
N GLU A 252 56.39 -18.41 -41.26
CA GLU A 252 55.38 -19.18 -40.49
C GLU A 252 54.47 -18.40 -39.52
N VAL A 253 53.17 -18.20 -39.79
CA VAL A 253 52.06 -19.18 -39.77
C VAL A 253 52.13 -20.14 -38.58
N VAL A 254 51.05 -20.16 -37.76
CA VAL A 254 50.50 -21.25 -36.93
C VAL A 254 50.33 -20.91 -35.43
N ALA A 255 49.07 -21.12 -35.00
CA ALA A 255 48.55 -21.42 -33.66
C ALA A 255 48.37 -20.27 -32.64
N VAL A 256 47.11 -19.92 -32.40
CA VAL A 256 46.54 -19.92 -31.05
C VAL A 256 45.11 -20.48 -31.12
N VAL A 257 44.95 -21.71 -30.60
CA VAL A 257 43.73 -22.18 -29.92
C VAL A 257 43.84 -21.74 -28.47
#